data_AF-A0A6C0H0E3-F1
#
_entry.id   AF-A0A6C0H0E3-F1
#
_cell.length_a   1.000
_cell.length_b   1.000
_cell.length_c   1.000
_cell.angle_alpha   90.00
_cell.angle_beta   90.00
_cell.angle_gamma   90.00
#
_symmetry.space_group_name_H-M   'P 1'
#
loop_
_entity.id
_entity.type
_entity.pdbx_description
1 polymer ?
#
loop_
_entity_poly.entity_id
_entity_poly.type
_entity_poly.pdbx_seq_one_letter_code
_entity_poly.pdbx_strand_id
1 'polypeptide(L)'
;MIKCNKCKKDKDTINYTDNNKQYKTCSICRQASKDWREKNKETVSLYNKNYNEKKLDNKEIDIIYARKANTNDVWQKFNSQLELAKILGLYAANVNKVIKGELKTTGGFEIKLEKEIYKSTSPEWEKIKEENNIVDKCKGQPSIKRVNHETIDDVIGKKCCRCKKWEPLTNYNFDKDHWDKLRNDCKECLKKYRQENRTQISATIIKYEKARKLVDPAFKLVKTLRSRLGSAIKNQNAIKSDKTMELVGCTIPFLRGYLEAKFKVGMTWENHGEWHIDHIKPCASFNLLDKEEQSKCFNYKNLQPLWANENLSKGNKNNLF
;
A
#
# COMPACT_ATOMS: atom_id res chain seq x y z
N MET A 1 15.99 18.34 -28.74
CA MET A 1 15.01 18.85 -27.74
C MET A 1 14.74 17.79 -26.68
N ILE A 2 14.52 18.18 -25.42
CA ILE A 2 14.23 17.31 -24.27
C ILE A 2 12.90 17.73 -23.65
N LYS A 3 12.08 16.76 -23.23
CA LYS A 3 10.79 16.99 -22.55
C LYS A 3 10.97 17.28 -21.06
N CYS A 4 10.46 18.42 -20.59
CA CYS A 4 10.61 18.82 -19.18
C CYS A 4 9.72 17.99 -18.25
N ASN A 5 10.26 17.46 -17.15
CA ASN A 5 9.46 16.68 -16.20
C ASN A 5 8.35 17.48 -15.51
N LYS A 6 8.49 18.79 -15.35
CA LYS A 6 7.52 19.66 -14.67
C LYS A 6 6.41 20.13 -15.62
N CYS A 7 6.75 20.87 -16.67
CA CYS A 7 5.75 21.43 -17.59
C CYS A 7 5.35 20.50 -18.75
N LYS A 8 6.05 19.36 -18.93
CA LYS A 8 5.81 18.37 -20.00
C LYS A 8 5.94 18.92 -21.43
N LYS A 9 6.56 20.09 -21.61
CA LYS A 9 6.87 20.70 -22.92
C LYS A 9 8.31 20.36 -23.36
N ASP A 10 8.51 20.25 -24.65
CA ASP A 10 9.84 20.10 -25.25
C ASP A 10 10.59 21.43 -25.23
N LYS A 11 11.88 21.36 -24.89
CA LYS A 11 12.78 22.51 -24.75
C LYS A 11 14.18 22.14 -25.22
N ASP A 12 14.97 23.14 -25.58
CA ASP A 12 16.38 22.94 -25.95
C ASP A 12 17.21 22.44 -24.77
N THR A 13 18.26 21.68 -25.10
CA THR A 13 19.19 21.06 -24.14
C THR A 13 19.84 22.09 -23.21
N ILE A 14 20.11 23.29 -23.71
CA ILE A 14 20.65 24.42 -22.95
C ILE A 14 19.76 24.82 -21.75
N ASN A 15 18.45 24.57 -21.82
CA ASN A 15 17.55 24.87 -20.71
C ASN A 15 17.68 23.89 -19.53
N TYR A 16 18.45 22.82 -19.69
CA TYR A 16 18.63 21.77 -18.68
C TYR A 16 20.02 21.75 -18.08
N THR A 17 20.90 22.67 -18.46
CA THR A 17 22.25 22.79 -17.92
C THR A 17 22.40 24.09 -17.14
N ASP A 18 23.10 24.05 -16.01
CA ASP A 18 23.40 25.21 -15.18
C ASP A 18 24.59 24.85 -14.26
N ASN A 19 25.66 25.64 -14.31
CA ASN A 19 26.93 25.40 -13.61
C ASN A 19 27.46 23.95 -13.78
N ASN A 20 27.57 23.48 -15.02
CA ASN A 20 28.00 22.12 -15.41
C ASN A 20 27.16 20.96 -14.83
N LYS A 21 26.00 21.24 -14.23
CA LYS A 21 25.04 20.22 -13.77
C LYS A 21 23.90 20.08 -14.76
N GLN A 22 23.53 18.84 -15.06
CA GLN A 22 22.37 18.52 -15.88
C GLN A 22 21.13 18.26 -15.00
N TYR A 23 20.02 18.89 -15.35
CA TYR A 23 18.77 18.85 -14.60
C TYR A 23 17.67 18.14 -15.39
N LYS A 24 16.73 17.52 -14.67
CA LYS A 24 15.53 16.89 -15.26
C LYS A 24 14.39 17.89 -15.54
N THR A 25 14.56 19.15 -15.14
CA THR A 25 13.55 20.22 -15.29
C THR A 25 14.19 21.44 -15.95
N CYS A 26 13.45 22.09 -16.84
CA CYS A 26 13.95 23.25 -17.57
C CYS A 26 14.17 24.46 -16.65
N SER A 27 15.09 25.35 -17.03
CA SER A 27 15.46 26.61 -16.36
C SER A 27 14.25 27.43 -15.92
N ILE A 28 13.28 27.65 -16.82
CA ILE A 28 12.04 28.39 -16.53
C ILE A 28 11.26 27.75 -15.38
N CYS A 29 11.10 26.42 -15.41
CA CYS A 29 10.40 25.68 -14.36
C CYS A 29 11.15 25.72 -13.02
N ARG A 30 12.48 25.70 -13.06
CA ARG A 30 13.34 25.85 -11.87
C ARG A 30 13.18 27.24 -11.28
N GLN A 31 13.25 28.28 -12.11
CA GLN A 31 13.08 29.67 -11.67
C GLN A 31 11.71 29.90 -11.04
N ALA A 32 10.63 29.49 -11.71
CA ALA A 32 9.28 29.59 -11.13
C ALA A 32 9.14 28.85 -9.78
N SER A 33 9.92 27.78 -9.55
CA SER A 33 9.95 27.09 -8.25
C SER A 33 10.68 27.91 -7.19
N LYS A 34 11.78 28.58 -7.56
CA LYS A 34 12.53 29.49 -6.68
C LYS A 34 11.65 30.68 -6.29
N ASP A 35 11.02 31.33 -7.27
CA ASP A 35 10.14 32.48 -7.04
C ASP A 35 8.97 32.12 -6.13
N TRP A 36 8.39 30.93 -6.32
CA TRP A 36 7.34 30.44 -5.43
C TRP A 36 7.85 30.22 -4.01
N ARG A 37 9.05 29.64 -3.83
CA ARG A 37 9.64 29.44 -2.49
C ARG A 37 9.92 30.76 -1.80
N GLU A 38 10.43 31.76 -2.52
CA GLU A 38 10.70 33.08 -1.93
C GLU A 38 9.40 33.76 -1.49
N LYS A 39 8.35 33.71 -2.33
CA LYS A 39 7.02 34.26 -2.00
C LYS A 39 6.32 33.55 -0.83
N ASN A 40 6.70 32.31 -0.51
CA ASN A 40 6.07 31.50 0.56
C ASN A 40 7.09 31.09 1.63
N LYS A 41 8.18 31.85 1.80
CA LYS A 41 9.33 31.49 2.63
C LYS A 41 8.95 31.20 4.08
N GLU A 42 8.12 32.05 4.67
CA GLU A 42 7.65 31.91 6.05
C GLU A 42 6.79 30.65 6.22
N THR A 43 5.79 30.46 5.35
CA THR A 43 4.95 29.24 5.31
C THR A 43 5.79 27.98 5.17
N VAL A 44 6.79 27.98 4.28
CA VAL A 44 7.68 26.83 4.06
C VAL A 44 8.53 26.56 5.32
N SER A 45 9.00 27.61 5.99
CA SER A 45 9.78 27.49 7.23
C SER A 45 8.93 26.89 8.36
N LEU A 46 7.70 27.39 8.56
CA LEU A 46 6.73 26.87 9.52
C LEU A 46 6.40 25.40 9.24
N TYR A 47 6.11 25.05 7.98
CA TYR A 47 5.85 23.67 7.57
C TYR A 47 7.05 22.76 7.87
N ASN A 48 8.25 23.17 7.50
CA ASN A 48 9.45 22.37 7.72
C ASN A 48 9.72 22.16 9.21
N LYS A 49 9.52 23.19 10.05
CA LYS A 49 9.65 23.08 11.51
C LYS A 49 8.65 22.06 12.06
N ASN A 50 7.37 22.22 11.76
CA ASN A 50 6.32 21.30 12.20
C ASN A 50 6.54 19.87 11.70
N TYR A 51 6.88 19.70 10.42
CA TYR A 51 7.16 18.39 9.83
C TYR A 51 8.34 17.69 10.50
N ASN A 52 9.43 18.41 10.76
CA ASN A 52 10.60 17.84 11.41
C ASN A 52 10.33 17.45 12.86
N GLU A 53 9.60 18.28 13.62
CA GLU A 53 9.16 17.96 14.99
C GLU A 53 8.26 16.72 15.00
N LYS A 54 7.20 16.70 14.18
CA LYS A 54 6.29 15.54 14.07
C LYS A 54 6.98 14.27 13.57
N LYS A 55 7.97 14.38 12.68
CA LYS A 55 8.73 13.24 12.16
C LYS A 55 9.51 12.52 13.26
N LEU A 56 9.89 13.23 14.32
CA LEU A 56 10.60 12.66 15.47
C LEU A 56 9.63 12.11 16.53
N ASP A 57 8.33 12.39 16.42
CA ASP A 57 7.35 11.95 17.41
C ASP A 57 7.33 10.42 17.56
N ASN A 58 7.35 9.97 18.82
CA ASN A 58 7.46 8.57 19.23
C ASN A 58 8.71 7.83 18.73
N LYS A 59 9.75 8.55 18.28
CA LYS A 59 11.05 7.95 17.97
C LYS A 59 11.99 8.03 19.16
N GLU A 60 12.81 7.00 19.27
CA GLU A 60 13.96 7.00 20.15
C GLU A 60 15.00 7.99 19.61
N ILE A 61 15.35 8.99 20.42
CA ILE A 61 16.37 9.99 20.11
C ILE A 61 17.38 10.07 21.24
N ASP A 62 18.60 10.49 20.90
CA ASP A 62 19.63 10.76 21.88
C ASP A 62 19.40 12.14 22.51
N ILE A 63 19.14 12.16 23.81
CA ILE A 63 19.01 13.35 24.64
C ILE A 63 20.34 13.61 25.35
N ILE A 64 20.73 14.88 25.41
CA ILE A 64 21.99 15.30 26.01
C ILE A 64 21.74 15.73 27.44
N TYR A 65 22.55 15.19 28.33
CA TYR A 65 22.56 15.53 29.74
C TYR A 65 23.91 16.10 30.14
N ALA A 66 23.91 17.10 31.01
CA ALA A 66 25.14 17.61 31.62
C ALA A 66 24.99 17.90 33.11
N ARG A 67 26.10 17.77 33.84
CA ARG A 67 26.21 18.15 35.26
C ARG A 67 27.62 18.63 35.56
N LYS A 68 27.82 19.32 36.69
CA LYS A 68 29.17 19.68 37.15
C LYS A 68 29.95 18.42 37.55
N ALA A 69 31.18 18.33 37.10
CA ALA A 69 32.09 17.24 37.44
C ALA A 69 32.40 17.25 38.93
N ASN A 70 32.58 16.05 39.52
CA ASN A 70 32.90 15.86 40.93
C ASN A 70 31.85 16.43 41.91
N THR A 71 30.60 16.58 41.46
CA THR A 71 29.47 16.98 42.31
C THR A 71 28.37 15.91 42.25
N ASN A 72 27.53 15.86 43.29
CA ASN A 72 26.30 15.07 43.29
C ASN A 72 25.13 15.84 42.65
N ASP A 73 25.42 16.81 41.79
CA ASP A 73 24.41 17.60 41.10
C ASP A 73 23.55 16.71 40.18
N VAL A 74 22.28 17.09 40.07
CA VAL A 74 21.32 16.41 39.20
C VAL A 74 21.68 16.67 37.73
N TRP A 75 21.56 15.64 36.90
CA TRP A 75 21.73 15.76 35.46
C TRP A 75 20.69 16.68 34.86
N GLN A 76 21.13 17.75 34.20
CA GLN A 76 20.26 18.69 33.51
C GLN A 76 20.11 18.26 32.05
N LYS A 77 18.88 18.32 31.53
CA LYS A 77 18.51 17.93 30.18
C LYS A 77 18.65 19.10 29.19
N PHE A 78 19.17 18.80 28.01
CA PHE A 78 19.33 19.76 26.91
C PHE A 78 18.84 19.14 25.60
N ASN A 79 18.22 19.94 24.73
CA ASN A 79 17.63 19.47 23.46
C ASN A 79 18.67 19.39 22.33
N SER A 80 19.82 20.06 22.46
CA SER A 80 20.91 19.97 21.47
C SER A 80 22.28 20.30 22.06
N GLN A 81 23.34 19.84 21.40
CA GLN A 81 24.72 20.18 21.79
C GLN A 81 24.98 21.68 21.73
N LEU A 82 24.33 22.37 20.79
CA LEU A 82 24.46 23.81 20.61
C LEU A 82 23.74 24.59 21.73
N GLU A 83 22.56 24.12 22.15
CA GLU A 83 21.85 24.69 23.29
C GLU A 83 22.65 24.53 24.59
N LEU A 84 23.16 23.31 24.85
CA LEU A 84 24.06 23.04 25.96
C LEU A 84 25.26 24.00 25.96
N ALA A 85 25.95 24.09 24.82
CA ALA A 85 27.13 24.94 24.66
C ALA A 85 26.81 26.41 24.95
N LYS A 86 25.68 26.91 24.47
CA LYS A 86 25.26 28.30 24.70
C LYS A 86 24.89 28.57 26.16
N ILE A 87 24.07 27.70 26.77
CA ILE A 87 23.57 27.90 28.14
C ILE A 87 24.72 27.80 29.16
N LEU A 88 25.63 26.86 28.97
CA LEU A 88 26.75 26.63 29.89
C LEU A 88 28.02 27.41 29.52
N GLY A 89 27.98 28.22 28.45
CA GLY A 89 29.14 29.00 27.98
C GLY A 89 30.32 28.13 27.52
N LEU A 90 30.05 26.95 26.96
CA LEU A 90 31.04 25.98 26.51
C LEU A 90 31.28 26.10 25.00
N TYR A 91 32.46 25.69 24.55
CA TYR A 91 32.71 25.53 23.12
C TYR A 91 32.03 24.27 22.59
N ALA A 92 31.15 24.41 21.60
CA ALA A 92 30.42 23.28 20.99
C ALA A 92 31.35 22.17 20.46
N ALA A 93 32.54 22.53 19.98
CA ALA A 93 33.55 21.56 19.57
C ALA A 93 34.00 20.65 20.73
N ASN A 94 34.16 21.21 21.93
CA ASN A 94 34.59 20.44 23.10
C ASN A 94 33.44 19.60 23.67
N VAL A 95 32.20 20.09 23.62
CA VAL A 95 30.99 19.30 23.94
C VAL A 95 30.95 18.02 23.11
N ASN A 96 31.16 18.12 21.80
CA ASN A 96 31.19 16.96 20.90
C ASN A 96 32.34 15.98 21.23
N LYS A 97 33.52 16.50 21.59
CA LYS A 97 34.66 15.66 22.04
C LYS A 97 34.34 14.89 23.32
N VAL A 98 33.63 15.51 24.27
CA VAL A 98 33.18 14.81 25.50
C VAL A 98 32.18 13.72 25.16
N ILE A 99 31.19 14.01 24.31
CA ILE A 99 30.19 13.02 23.87
C ILE A 99 30.84 11.82 23.17
N LYS A 100 31.90 12.05 22.39
CA LYS A 100 32.67 10.99 21.71
C LYS A 100 33.65 10.24 22.62
N GLY A 101 33.80 10.66 23.87
CA GLY A 101 34.78 10.10 24.82
C GLY A 101 36.23 10.54 24.59
N GLU A 102 36.48 11.51 23.70
CA GLU A 102 37.81 12.07 23.45
C GLU A 102 38.26 13.02 24.58
N LEU A 103 37.30 13.59 25.32
CA LEU A 103 37.53 14.39 26.53
C LEU A 103 36.67 13.85 27.68
N LYS A 104 37.20 13.88 28.90
CA LYS A 104 36.43 13.48 30.09
C LYS A 104 35.40 14.53 30.49
N THR A 105 35.78 15.80 30.43
CA THR A 105 34.94 16.94 30.81
C THR A 105 35.24 18.15 29.93
N THR A 106 34.35 19.14 29.93
CA THR A 106 34.63 20.45 29.33
C THR A 106 34.04 21.57 30.19
N GLY A 107 34.84 22.60 30.49
CA GLY A 107 34.43 23.69 31.39
C GLY A 107 33.99 23.22 32.78
N GLY A 108 34.49 22.08 33.25
CA GLY A 108 34.06 21.47 34.52
C GLY A 108 32.73 20.71 34.46
N PHE A 109 32.18 20.43 33.27
CA PHE A 109 30.96 19.65 33.10
C PHE A 109 31.24 18.26 32.51
N GLU A 110 30.56 17.26 33.07
CA GLU A 110 30.39 15.92 32.50
C GLU A 110 29.17 15.92 31.58
N ILE A 111 29.23 15.20 30.46
CA ILE A 111 28.17 15.14 29.47
C ILE A 111 27.91 13.68 29.10
N LYS A 112 26.63 13.28 29.02
CA LYS A 112 26.22 11.95 28.56
C LYS A 112 25.05 12.02 27.58
N LEU A 113 24.88 10.95 26.81
CA LEU A 113 23.71 10.73 25.95
C LEU A 113 22.85 9.63 26.54
N GLU A 114 21.55 9.87 26.62
CA GLU A 114 20.56 8.85 26.97
C GLU A 114 19.47 8.79 25.91
N LYS A 115 18.98 7.59 25.65
CA LYS A 115 17.94 7.36 24.67
C LYS A 115 16.57 7.59 25.30
N GLU A 116 15.78 8.47 24.70
CA GLU A 116 14.41 8.74 25.11
C GLU A 116 13.45 8.76 23.94
N ILE A 117 12.18 8.46 24.22
CA ILE A 117 11.10 8.62 23.27
C ILE A 117 10.77 10.12 23.17
N TYR A 118 11.02 10.71 22.00
CA TYR A 118 10.65 12.10 21.74
C TYR A 118 9.12 12.23 21.64
N LYS A 119 8.57 13.19 22.38
CA LYS A 119 7.17 13.61 22.27
C LYS A 119 7.12 15.00 21.66
N SER A 120 6.54 15.11 20.47
CA SER A 120 6.37 16.38 19.78
C SER A 120 5.42 17.29 20.55
N THR A 121 5.83 18.53 20.80
CA THR A 121 4.96 19.60 21.33
C THR A 121 4.33 20.45 20.22
N SER A 122 4.65 20.14 18.96
CA SER A 122 4.18 20.89 17.80
C SER A 122 2.66 20.78 17.66
N PRO A 123 1.92 21.89 17.50
CA PRO A 123 0.49 21.83 17.24
C PRO A 123 0.19 21.17 15.88
N GLU A 124 -1.08 20.81 15.68
CA GLU A 124 -1.55 20.32 14.38
C GLU A 124 -1.34 21.37 13.28
N TRP A 125 -1.05 20.91 12.06
CA TRP A 125 -0.76 21.81 10.94
C TRP A 125 -1.94 22.74 10.63
N GLU A 126 -3.18 22.28 10.81
CA GLU A 126 -4.37 23.13 10.64
C GLU A 126 -4.37 24.32 11.62
N LYS A 127 -4.00 24.10 12.89
CA LYS A 127 -3.90 25.17 13.90
C LYS A 127 -2.80 26.17 13.55
N ILE A 128 -1.63 25.70 13.08
CA ILE A 128 -0.55 26.58 12.61
C ILE A 128 -1.02 27.44 11.44
N LYS A 129 -1.80 26.87 10.51
CA LYS A 129 -2.35 27.64 9.39
C LYS A 129 -3.30 28.74 9.86
N GLU A 130 -4.19 28.44 10.80
CA GLU A 130 -5.12 29.42 11.39
C GLU A 130 -4.37 30.56 12.09
N GLU A 131 -3.41 30.24 12.96
CA GLU A 131 -2.62 31.23 13.71
C GLU A 131 -1.76 32.12 12.81
N ASN A 132 -1.37 31.64 11.62
CA ASN A 132 -0.51 32.36 10.68
C ASN A 132 -1.26 32.84 9.42
N ASN A 133 -2.60 32.82 9.42
CA ASN A 133 -3.44 33.23 8.30
C ASN A 133 -3.07 32.57 6.95
N ILE A 134 -2.67 31.30 6.98
CA ILE A 134 -2.24 30.54 5.80
C ILE A 134 -3.46 29.92 5.12
N VAL A 135 -3.83 30.44 3.94
CA VAL A 135 -5.01 29.97 3.20
C VAL A 135 -4.64 28.92 2.15
N ASP A 136 -5.38 27.80 2.15
CA ASP A 136 -5.24 26.75 1.13
C ASP A 136 -5.90 27.17 -0.20
N LYS A 137 -5.11 27.63 -1.17
CA LYS A 137 -5.60 28.10 -2.48
C LYS A 137 -6.35 27.06 -3.31
N CYS A 138 -6.18 25.77 -3.02
CA CYS A 138 -6.74 24.67 -3.81
C CYS A 138 -7.78 23.84 -3.04
N LYS A 139 -8.03 24.11 -1.75
CA LYS A 139 -8.93 23.29 -0.93
C LYS A 139 -10.37 23.50 -1.41
N GLY A 140 -11.08 22.40 -1.67
CA GLY A 140 -12.45 22.42 -2.18
C GLY A 140 -12.60 22.80 -3.67
N GLN A 141 -11.51 23.17 -4.34
CA GLN A 141 -11.57 23.56 -5.76
C GLN A 141 -11.48 22.34 -6.68
N PRO A 142 -12.34 22.25 -7.71
CA PRO A 142 -12.18 21.29 -8.79
C PRO A 142 -10.78 21.35 -9.41
N SER A 143 -10.24 20.17 -9.77
CA SER A 143 -9.01 20.13 -10.56
C SER A 143 -9.20 20.89 -11.87
N ILE A 144 -8.24 21.74 -12.23
CA ILE A 144 -8.22 22.47 -13.53
C ILE A 144 -8.24 21.48 -14.71
N LYS A 145 -7.81 20.23 -14.50
CA LYS A 145 -7.82 19.17 -15.51
C LYS A 145 -9.10 18.32 -15.49
N ARG A 146 -10.10 18.68 -14.67
CA ARG A 146 -11.39 18.00 -14.61
C ARG A 146 -12.06 18.12 -15.98
N VAL A 147 -12.48 16.98 -16.54
CA VAL A 147 -13.34 16.98 -17.73
C VAL A 147 -14.76 17.22 -17.24
N ASN A 148 -15.31 18.38 -17.56
CA ASN A 148 -16.69 18.71 -17.22
C ASN A 148 -17.66 17.98 -18.15
N HIS A 149 -18.92 17.87 -17.71
CA HIS A 149 -19.99 17.39 -18.56
C HIS A 149 -20.45 18.50 -19.49
N GLU A 150 -20.83 18.11 -20.70
CA GLU A 150 -21.33 18.99 -21.76
C GLU A 150 -22.61 18.37 -22.31
N THR A 151 -23.63 19.20 -22.51
CA THR A 151 -24.91 18.78 -23.10
C THR A 151 -24.88 19.06 -24.60
N ILE A 152 -25.08 18.04 -25.42
CA ILE A 152 -25.19 18.14 -26.88
C ILE A 152 -26.48 17.41 -27.27
N ASP A 153 -27.35 18.08 -28.02
CA ASP A 153 -28.64 17.54 -28.48
C ASP A 153 -29.47 16.89 -27.35
N ASP A 154 -29.64 17.63 -26.24
CA ASP A 154 -30.34 17.19 -25.02
C ASP A 154 -29.75 15.95 -24.30
N VAL A 155 -28.56 15.50 -24.70
CA VAL A 155 -27.84 14.40 -24.08
C VAL A 155 -26.65 14.92 -23.30
N ILE A 156 -26.54 14.54 -22.02
CA ILE A 156 -25.38 14.86 -21.18
C ILE A 156 -24.26 13.86 -21.49
N GLY A 157 -23.06 14.38 -21.76
CA GLY A 157 -21.89 13.57 -22.06
C GLY A 157 -20.59 14.24 -21.61
N LYS A 158 -19.47 13.58 -21.92
CA LYS A 158 -18.14 14.12 -21.65
C LYS A 158 -17.12 13.63 -22.66
N LYS A 159 -15.99 14.31 -22.72
CA LYS A 159 -14.87 13.96 -23.61
C LYS A 159 -14.06 12.79 -23.08
N CYS A 160 -13.93 11.74 -23.89
CA CYS A 160 -13.13 10.57 -23.55
C CYS A 160 -11.64 10.92 -23.53
N CYS A 161 -10.93 10.53 -22.47
CA CYS A 161 -9.51 10.83 -22.31
C CYS A 161 -8.60 10.10 -23.32
N ARG A 162 -9.10 9.03 -23.96
CA ARG A 162 -8.38 8.19 -24.92
C ARG A 162 -8.63 8.64 -26.36
N CYS A 163 -9.86 8.49 -26.86
CA CYS A 163 -10.18 8.85 -28.25
C CYS A 163 -10.41 10.34 -28.47
N LYS A 164 -10.50 11.15 -27.39
CA LYS A 164 -10.76 12.60 -27.44
C LYS A 164 -12.09 12.98 -28.08
N LYS A 165 -13.02 12.04 -28.26
CA LYS A 165 -14.38 12.30 -28.74
C LYS A 165 -15.33 12.56 -27.57
N TRP A 166 -16.35 13.38 -27.81
CA TRP A 166 -17.48 13.51 -26.89
C TRP A 166 -18.33 12.24 -26.99
N GLU A 167 -18.77 11.73 -25.84
CA GLU A 167 -19.61 10.54 -25.74
C GLU A 167 -20.65 10.76 -24.63
N PRO A 168 -21.87 10.24 -24.76
CA PRO A 168 -22.87 10.25 -23.69
C PRO A 168 -22.34 9.61 -22.40
N LEU A 169 -22.81 10.06 -21.23
CA LEU A 169 -22.37 9.48 -19.95
C LEU A 169 -22.67 7.98 -19.84
N THR A 170 -23.72 7.49 -20.52
CA THR A 170 -24.07 6.08 -20.63
C THR A 170 -22.98 5.23 -21.31
N ASN A 171 -22.08 5.85 -22.08
CA ASN A 171 -20.94 5.19 -22.73
C ASN A 171 -19.69 5.11 -21.85
N TYR A 172 -19.80 5.40 -20.55
CA TYR A 172 -18.72 5.23 -19.57
C TYR A 172 -19.08 4.16 -18.55
N ASN A 173 -18.06 3.48 -18.03
CA ASN A 173 -18.26 2.53 -16.93
C ASN A 173 -18.17 3.26 -15.58
N PHE A 174 -18.84 2.72 -14.56
CA PHE A 174 -18.77 3.23 -13.20
C PHE A 174 -17.33 3.16 -12.64
N ASP A 175 -16.94 4.21 -11.93
CA ASP A 175 -15.68 4.30 -11.19
C ASP A 175 -15.92 5.02 -9.87
N LYS A 176 -15.93 4.26 -8.76
CA LYS A 176 -16.27 4.78 -7.44
C LYS A 176 -15.38 5.93 -6.97
N ASP A 177 -14.13 5.99 -7.45
CA ASP A 177 -13.10 6.91 -6.97
C ASP A 177 -13.05 8.18 -7.82
N HIS A 178 -13.82 8.24 -8.91
CA HIS A 178 -13.90 9.42 -9.76
C HIS A 178 -14.99 10.40 -9.28
N TRP A 179 -14.81 11.69 -9.57
CA TRP A 179 -15.68 12.76 -9.05
C TRP A 179 -17.13 12.65 -9.52
N ASP A 180 -17.35 12.16 -10.74
CA ASP A 180 -18.67 11.93 -11.34
C ASP A 180 -19.09 10.45 -11.32
N LYS A 181 -18.36 9.61 -10.57
CA LYS A 181 -18.56 8.17 -10.49
C LYS A 181 -18.43 7.42 -11.82
N LEU A 182 -17.77 8.00 -12.82
CA LEU A 182 -17.57 7.40 -14.14
C LEU A 182 -16.09 7.42 -14.53
N ARG A 183 -15.66 6.39 -15.26
CA ARG A 183 -14.31 6.34 -15.86
C ARG A 183 -14.06 7.52 -16.80
N ASN A 184 -12.79 7.81 -17.04
CA ASN A 184 -12.37 8.85 -17.97
C ASN A 184 -12.29 8.37 -19.43
N ASP A 185 -12.17 7.06 -19.65
CA ASP A 185 -12.19 6.43 -20.96
C ASP A 185 -13.57 5.81 -21.25
N CYS A 186 -14.06 5.99 -22.47
CA CYS A 186 -15.33 5.40 -22.91
C CYS A 186 -15.24 3.86 -22.98
N LYS A 187 -16.39 3.19 -22.97
CA LYS A 187 -16.53 1.74 -23.01
C LYS A 187 -15.77 1.11 -24.18
N GLU A 188 -15.84 1.73 -25.36
CA GLU A 188 -15.17 1.22 -26.57
C GLU A 188 -13.64 1.29 -26.45
N CYS A 189 -13.11 2.41 -25.97
CA CYS A 189 -11.67 2.54 -25.72
C CYS A 189 -11.17 1.51 -24.69
N LEU A 190 -11.95 1.26 -23.64
CA LEU A 190 -11.62 0.24 -22.64
C LEU A 190 -11.66 -1.17 -23.22
N LYS A 191 -12.66 -1.48 -24.05
CA LYS A 191 -12.80 -2.76 -24.75
C LYS A 191 -11.59 -3.02 -25.65
N LYS A 192 -11.24 -2.06 -26.51
CA LYS A 192 -10.07 -2.13 -27.40
C LYS A 192 -8.78 -2.35 -26.60
N TYR A 193 -8.57 -1.57 -25.54
CA TYR A 193 -7.42 -1.76 -24.65
C TYR A 193 -7.34 -3.17 -24.06
N ARG A 194 -8.45 -3.71 -23.55
CA ARG A 194 -8.50 -5.07 -22.97
C ARG A 194 -8.21 -6.16 -24.00
N GLN A 195 -8.67 -5.99 -25.24
CA GLN A 195 -8.42 -6.94 -26.33
C GLN A 195 -6.94 -6.93 -26.73
N GLU A 196 -6.39 -5.75 -27.02
CA GLU A 196 -4.99 -5.57 -27.44
C GLU A 196 -4.00 -6.01 -26.36
N ASN A 197 -4.35 -5.83 -25.08
CA ASN A 197 -3.45 -6.10 -23.95
C ASN A 197 -3.79 -7.41 -23.22
N ARG A 198 -4.63 -8.28 -23.81
CA ARG A 198 -5.12 -9.51 -23.16
C ARG A 198 -3.99 -10.36 -22.58
N THR A 199 -2.93 -10.59 -23.36
CA THR A 199 -1.77 -11.40 -22.95
C THR A 199 -1.02 -10.75 -21.79
N GLN A 200 -0.76 -9.45 -21.87
CA GLN A 200 -0.08 -8.68 -20.82
C GLN A 200 -0.87 -8.69 -19.50
N ILE A 201 -2.19 -8.47 -19.59
CA ILE A 201 -3.12 -8.49 -18.46
C ILE A 201 -3.13 -9.88 -17.82
N SER A 202 -3.26 -10.94 -18.64
CA SER A 202 -3.24 -12.32 -18.16
C SER A 202 -1.91 -12.66 -17.47
N ALA A 203 -0.77 -12.33 -18.08
CA ALA A 203 0.55 -12.56 -17.50
C ALA A 203 0.73 -11.83 -16.15
N THR A 204 0.22 -10.60 -16.06
CA THR A 204 0.25 -9.80 -14.81
C THR A 204 -0.60 -10.44 -13.73
N ILE A 205 -1.82 -10.87 -14.06
CA ILE A 205 -2.71 -11.57 -13.13
C ILE A 205 -2.08 -12.87 -12.65
N ILE A 206 -1.53 -13.69 -13.56
CA ILE A 206 -0.86 -14.95 -13.21
C ILE A 206 0.31 -14.69 -12.26
N LYS A 207 1.15 -13.68 -12.54
CA LYS A 207 2.28 -13.32 -11.68
C LYS A 207 1.81 -12.90 -10.28
N TYR A 208 0.81 -12.03 -10.21
CA TYR A 208 0.20 -11.61 -8.93
C TYR A 208 -0.37 -12.81 -8.17
N GLU A 209 -1.13 -13.67 -8.83
CA GLU A 209 -1.75 -14.83 -8.19
C GLU A 209 -0.71 -15.82 -7.68
N LYS A 210 0.36 -16.08 -8.44
CA LYS A 210 1.48 -16.93 -7.99
C LYS A 210 2.12 -16.34 -6.73
N ALA A 211 2.48 -15.05 -6.75
CA ALA A 211 3.10 -14.39 -5.61
C ALA A 211 2.19 -14.40 -4.37
N ARG A 212 0.91 -14.06 -4.54
CA ARG A 212 -0.06 -14.03 -3.43
C ARG A 212 -0.29 -15.41 -2.83
N LYS A 213 -0.36 -16.47 -3.65
CA LYS A 213 -0.54 -17.85 -3.15
C LYS A 213 0.61 -18.34 -2.27
N LEU A 214 1.82 -17.78 -2.42
CA LEU A 214 2.98 -18.14 -1.59
C LEU A 214 2.89 -17.54 -0.19
N VAL A 215 2.28 -16.36 -0.04
CA VAL A 215 2.25 -15.61 1.22
C VAL A 215 0.88 -15.62 1.91
N ASP A 216 -0.19 -15.97 1.19
CA ASP A 216 -1.58 -15.96 1.66
C ASP A 216 -2.21 -17.36 1.48
N PRO A 217 -2.04 -18.27 2.47
CA PRO A 217 -2.61 -19.61 2.44
C PRO A 217 -4.13 -19.63 2.29
N ALA A 218 -4.83 -18.63 2.84
CA ALA A 218 -6.28 -18.49 2.72
C ALA A 218 -6.68 -18.19 1.25
N PHE A 219 -5.95 -17.31 0.57
CA PHE A 219 -6.15 -17.08 -0.87
C PHE A 219 -5.84 -18.32 -1.71
N LYS A 220 -4.77 -19.05 -1.38
CA LYS A 220 -4.43 -20.33 -2.02
C LYS A 220 -5.56 -21.35 -1.84
N LEU A 221 -6.06 -21.51 -0.62
CA LEU A 221 -7.20 -22.37 -0.28
C LEU A 221 -8.44 -22.07 -1.13
N VAL A 222 -8.89 -20.81 -1.18
CA VAL A 222 -10.03 -20.37 -2.01
C VAL A 222 -9.84 -20.72 -3.48
N LYS A 223 -8.65 -20.45 -4.02
CA LYS A 223 -8.34 -20.72 -5.43
C LYS A 223 -8.34 -22.21 -5.74
N THR A 224 -7.77 -23.03 -4.85
CA THR A 224 -7.77 -24.49 -4.98
C THR A 224 -9.20 -25.03 -4.96
N LEU A 225 -10.03 -24.61 -4.00
CA LEU A 225 -11.43 -25.04 -3.90
C LEU A 225 -12.23 -24.64 -5.14
N ARG A 226 -12.12 -23.39 -5.60
CA ARG A 226 -12.78 -22.91 -6.84
C ARG A 226 -12.44 -23.79 -8.04
N SER A 227 -11.16 -24.12 -8.20
CA SER A 227 -10.70 -24.97 -9.29
C SER A 227 -11.24 -26.39 -9.17
N ARG A 228 -11.10 -27.02 -7.98
CA ARG A 228 -11.52 -28.41 -7.77
C ARG A 228 -13.02 -28.61 -7.90
N LEU A 229 -13.83 -27.74 -7.29
CA LEU A 229 -15.29 -27.76 -7.42
C LEU A 229 -15.70 -27.55 -8.88
N GLY A 230 -15.12 -26.57 -9.56
CA GLY A 230 -15.42 -26.29 -10.96
C GLY A 230 -15.14 -27.49 -11.87
N SER A 231 -13.98 -28.14 -11.70
CA SER A 231 -13.63 -29.36 -12.43
C SER A 231 -14.59 -30.52 -12.11
N ALA A 232 -14.92 -30.75 -10.83
CA ALA A 232 -15.82 -31.83 -10.43
C ALA A 232 -17.23 -31.68 -11.04
N ILE A 233 -17.79 -30.46 -11.00
CA ILE A 233 -19.09 -30.14 -11.57
C ILE A 233 -19.07 -30.29 -13.10
N LYS A 234 -18.03 -29.73 -13.76
CA LYS A 234 -17.88 -29.81 -15.21
C LYS A 234 -17.74 -31.25 -15.70
N ASN A 235 -17.04 -32.11 -14.96
CA ASN A 235 -16.85 -33.51 -15.33
C ASN A 235 -18.17 -34.31 -15.35
N GLN A 236 -19.21 -33.83 -14.66
CA GLN A 236 -20.57 -34.40 -14.73
C GLN A 236 -21.51 -33.61 -15.66
N ASN A 237 -20.98 -32.67 -16.46
CA ASN A 237 -21.76 -31.75 -17.30
C ASN A 237 -22.83 -30.95 -16.53
N ALA A 238 -22.59 -30.71 -15.24
CA ALA A 238 -23.51 -29.97 -14.39
C ALA A 238 -23.22 -28.46 -14.42
N ILE A 239 -24.18 -27.67 -13.95
CA ILE A 239 -24.04 -26.23 -13.72
C ILE A 239 -23.90 -25.99 -12.22
N LYS A 240 -22.95 -25.14 -11.85
CA LYS A 240 -22.71 -24.81 -10.45
C LYS A 240 -23.91 -24.06 -9.87
N SER A 241 -24.48 -24.59 -8.80
CA SER A 241 -25.72 -24.08 -8.22
C SER A 241 -25.54 -22.80 -7.38
N ASP A 242 -24.34 -22.57 -6.83
CA ASP A 242 -24.04 -21.37 -6.04
C ASP A 242 -22.54 -21.00 -6.07
N LYS A 243 -22.15 -19.91 -5.42
CA LYS A 243 -20.75 -19.52 -5.23
C LYS A 243 -20.03 -20.59 -4.40
N THR A 244 -18.73 -20.78 -4.67
CA THR A 244 -17.90 -21.79 -3.97
C THR A 244 -18.07 -21.75 -2.46
N MET A 245 -18.08 -20.55 -1.85
CA MET A 245 -18.12 -20.46 -0.40
C MET A 245 -19.49 -20.76 0.20
N GLU A 246 -20.57 -20.52 -0.54
CA GLU A 246 -21.91 -20.95 -0.13
C GLU A 246 -22.02 -22.47 -0.16
N LEU A 247 -21.49 -23.13 -1.20
CA LEU A 247 -21.45 -24.60 -1.28
C LEU A 247 -20.56 -25.24 -0.21
N VAL A 248 -19.44 -24.58 0.12
CA VAL A 248 -18.57 -25.01 1.22
C VAL A 248 -19.26 -24.85 2.57
N GLY A 249 -20.17 -23.88 2.71
CA GLY A 249 -21.04 -23.74 3.88
C GLY A 249 -20.35 -23.17 5.11
N CYS A 250 -19.21 -22.48 4.97
CA CYS A 250 -18.53 -21.81 6.07
C CYS A 250 -17.61 -20.67 5.58
N THR A 251 -17.11 -19.86 6.52
CA THR A 251 -16.16 -18.78 6.21
C THR A 251 -14.75 -19.32 5.97
N ILE A 252 -13.93 -18.57 5.23
CA ILE A 252 -12.54 -18.97 4.97
C ILE A 252 -11.67 -19.10 6.22
N PRO A 253 -11.72 -18.16 7.20
CA PRO A 253 -10.99 -18.33 8.45
C PRO A 253 -11.40 -19.60 9.19
N PHE A 254 -12.70 -19.91 9.24
CA PHE A 254 -13.21 -21.13 9.87
C PHE A 254 -12.71 -22.38 9.15
N LEU A 255 -12.83 -22.44 7.81
CA LEU A 255 -12.37 -23.60 7.03
C LEU A 255 -10.87 -23.85 7.22
N ARG A 256 -10.07 -22.78 7.27
CA ARG A 256 -8.63 -22.88 7.51
C ARG A 256 -8.36 -23.57 8.85
N GLY A 257 -8.93 -23.06 9.94
CA GLY A 257 -8.77 -23.68 11.26
C GLY A 257 -9.32 -25.11 11.33
N TYR A 258 -10.44 -25.37 10.66
CA TYR A 258 -11.05 -26.71 10.59
C TYR A 258 -10.14 -27.74 9.90
N LEU A 259 -9.49 -27.36 8.79
CA LEU A 259 -8.54 -28.24 8.09
C LEU A 259 -7.25 -28.42 8.89
N GLU A 260 -6.75 -27.35 9.50
CA GLU A 260 -5.53 -27.37 10.32
C GLU A 260 -5.68 -28.27 11.55
N ALA A 261 -6.86 -28.26 12.19
CA ALA A 261 -7.18 -29.19 13.27
C ALA A 261 -7.21 -30.67 12.86
N LYS A 262 -7.22 -30.96 11.55
CA LYS A 262 -7.19 -32.32 10.99
C LYS A 262 -5.83 -32.70 10.39
N PHE A 263 -4.82 -31.83 10.50
CA PHE A 263 -3.48 -32.12 9.98
C PHE A 263 -2.87 -33.35 10.66
N LYS A 264 -2.28 -34.22 9.83
CA LYS A 264 -1.44 -35.31 10.30
C LYS A 264 -0.04 -34.79 10.63
N VAL A 265 0.75 -35.60 11.32
CA VAL A 265 2.16 -35.27 11.63
C VAL A 265 2.89 -34.84 10.36
N GLY A 266 3.52 -33.66 10.41
CA GLY A 266 4.27 -33.08 9.30
C GLY A 266 3.46 -32.25 8.30
N MET A 267 2.13 -32.21 8.38
CA MET A 267 1.32 -31.32 7.53
C MET A 267 1.35 -29.90 8.08
N THR A 268 1.67 -28.93 7.21
CA THR A 268 1.61 -27.51 7.53
C THR A 268 1.02 -26.72 6.36
N TRP A 269 0.71 -25.44 6.55
CA TRP A 269 0.23 -24.62 5.44
C TRP A 269 1.35 -24.33 4.41
N GLU A 270 2.60 -24.34 4.85
CA GLU A 270 3.80 -24.07 4.06
C GLU A 270 4.04 -25.19 3.04
N ASN A 271 3.85 -26.46 3.43
CA ASN A 271 3.99 -27.61 2.53
C ASN A 271 2.69 -28.01 1.81
N HIS A 272 1.64 -27.17 1.84
CA HIS A 272 0.42 -27.40 1.07
C HIS A 272 0.75 -27.54 -0.44
N GLY A 273 0.39 -28.68 -1.03
CA GLY A 273 0.91 -29.15 -2.33
C GLY A 273 1.55 -30.53 -2.21
N GLU A 274 2.18 -30.82 -1.07
CA GLU A 274 2.55 -32.18 -0.66
C GLU A 274 1.34 -32.94 -0.09
N TRP A 275 0.42 -32.20 0.53
CA TRP A 275 -0.94 -32.68 0.84
C TRP A 275 -1.99 -31.90 0.05
N HIS A 276 -3.16 -32.50 -0.12
CA HIS A 276 -4.29 -32.01 -0.87
C HIS A 276 -5.55 -31.89 0.00
N ILE A 277 -6.47 -31.03 -0.43
CA ILE A 277 -7.83 -31.01 0.10
C ILE A 277 -8.63 -32.08 -0.64
N ASP A 278 -8.99 -33.13 0.08
CA ASP A 278 -9.77 -34.26 -0.41
C ASP A 278 -11.22 -34.20 0.09
N HIS A 279 -12.11 -34.92 -0.59
CA HIS A 279 -13.48 -35.15 -0.13
C HIS A 279 -13.56 -36.50 0.56
N ILE A 280 -14.02 -36.54 1.82
CA ILE A 280 -14.17 -37.76 2.62
C ILE A 280 -14.99 -38.78 1.82
N LYS A 281 -16.24 -38.41 1.47
CA LYS A 281 -17.06 -39.08 0.48
C LYS A 281 -16.71 -38.54 -0.92
N PRO A 282 -16.25 -39.37 -1.87
CA PRO A 282 -15.78 -38.91 -3.18
C PRO A 282 -16.87 -38.19 -3.99
N CYS A 283 -16.49 -37.14 -4.75
CA CYS A 283 -17.44 -36.39 -5.59
C CYS A 283 -18.20 -37.27 -6.59
N ALA A 284 -17.57 -38.35 -7.08
CA ALA A 284 -18.17 -39.29 -8.02
C ALA A 284 -19.39 -40.05 -7.45
N SER A 285 -19.55 -40.07 -6.12
CA SER A 285 -20.68 -40.71 -5.44
C SER A 285 -21.86 -39.79 -5.19
N PHE A 286 -21.76 -38.52 -5.61
CA PHE A 286 -22.85 -37.54 -5.55
C PHE A 286 -23.37 -37.26 -6.96
N ASN A 287 -24.68 -37.05 -7.06
CA ASN A 287 -25.29 -36.54 -8.28
C ASN A 287 -25.16 -35.02 -8.33
N LEU A 288 -24.13 -34.50 -9.01
CA LEU A 288 -23.87 -33.05 -9.05
C LEU A 288 -24.83 -32.28 -9.97
N LEU A 289 -25.77 -32.95 -10.66
CA LEU A 289 -26.88 -32.27 -11.32
C LEU A 289 -27.87 -31.69 -10.31
N ASP A 290 -27.96 -32.30 -9.11
CA ASP A 290 -28.81 -31.84 -8.03
C ASP A 290 -28.12 -30.80 -7.14
N LYS A 291 -28.85 -29.73 -6.78
CA LYS A 291 -28.32 -28.62 -5.99
C LYS A 291 -28.02 -29.01 -4.55
N GLU A 292 -28.84 -29.85 -3.94
CA GLU A 292 -28.65 -30.28 -2.56
C GLU A 292 -27.45 -31.23 -2.46
N GLU A 293 -27.30 -32.15 -3.41
CA GLU A 293 -26.15 -33.04 -3.53
C GLU A 293 -24.85 -32.27 -3.80
N GLN A 294 -24.86 -31.20 -4.61
CA GLN A 294 -23.69 -30.31 -4.71
C GLN A 294 -23.31 -29.71 -3.34
N SER A 295 -24.31 -29.23 -2.59
CA SER A 295 -24.08 -28.63 -1.28
C SER A 295 -23.53 -29.64 -0.28
N LYS A 296 -24.06 -30.87 -0.25
CA LYS A 296 -23.54 -31.97 0.58
C LYS A 296 -22.13 -32.39 0.15
N CYS A 297 -21.89 -32.53 -1.15
CA CYS A 297 -20.61 -32.93 -1.71
C CYS A 297 -19.50 -31.95 -1.31
N PHE A 298 -19.74 -30.65 -1.44
CA PHE A 298 -18.71 -29.63 -1.29
C PHE A 298 -18.65 -28.99 0.10
N ASN A 299 -19.56 -29.36 1.00
CA ASN A 299 -19.59 -28.85 2.36
C ASN A 299 -18.26 -29.12 3.08
N TYR A 300 -17.83 -28.17 3.94
CA TYR A 300 -16.61 -28.31 4.73
C TYR A 300 -16.56 -29.60 5.57
N LYS A 301 -17.73 -30.12 6.01
CA LYS A 301 -17.82 -31.39 6.73
C LYS A 301 -17.35 -32.59 5.89
N ASN A 302 -17.49 -32.52 4.57
CA ASN A 302 -17.00 -33.52 3.63
C ASN A 302 -15.55 -33.26 3.18
N LEU A 303 -14.87 -32.21 3.67
CA LEU A 303 -13.48 -31.91 3.30
C LEU A 303 -12.49 -32.43 4.36
N GLN A 304 -11.33 -32.90 3.89
CA GLN A 304 -10.23 -33.33 4.75
C GLN A 304 -8.86 -33.00 4.13
N PRO A 305 -7.82 -32.74 4.93
CA PRO A 305 -6.45 -32.78 4.46
C PRO A 305 -6.00 -34.24 4.27
N LEU A 306 -5.36 -34.53 3.15
CA LEU A 306 -4.84 -35.87 2.85
C LEU A 306 -3.52 -35.76 2.10
N TRP A 307 -2.50 -36.55 2.45
CA TRP A 307 -1.23 -36.49 1.71
C TRP A 307 -1.46 -36.81 0.23
N ALA A 308 -0.70 -36.18 -0.67
CA ALA A 308 -0.95 -36.30 -2.10
C ALA A 308 -0.85 -37.75 -2.58
N ASN A 309 0.11 -38.52 -2.06
CA ASN A 309 0.27 -39.95 -2.31
C ASN A 309 -0.95 -40.77 -1.81
N GLU A 310 -1.41 -40.53 -0.58
CA GLU A 310 -2.61 -41.18 -0.01
C GLU A 310 -3.86 -40.85 -0.84
N ASN A 311 -4.01 -39.59 -1.25
CA ASN A 311 -5.13 -39.14 -2.07
C ASN A 311 -5.14 -39.78 -3.46
N LEU A 312 -3.97 -39.94 -4.09
CA LEU A 312 -3.85 -40.62 -5.38
C LEU A 312 -4.17 -42.11 -5.26
N SER A 313 -3.70 -42.77 -4.19
CA SER A 313 -4.01 -44.17 -3.90
C SER A 313 -5.49 -44.41 -3.56
N LYS A 314 -6.14 -43.45 -2.88
CA LYS A 314 -7.58 -43.50 -2.56
C LYS A 314 -8.43 -43.51 -3.83
N GLY A 315 -8.11 -42.63 -4.80
CA GLY A 315 -8.91 -42.43 -6.00
C GLY A 315 -10.38 -42.12 -5.68
N ASN A 316 -11.31 -42.80 -6.36
CA ASN A 316 -12.75 -42.65 -6.12
C ASN A 316 -13.32 -43.64 -5.09
N LYS A 317 -12.48 -44.34 -4.33
CA LYS A 317 -12.94 -45.31 -3.34
C LYS A 317 -13.46 -44.59 -2.09
N ASN A 318 -14.58 -45.09 -1.56
CA ASN A 318 -15.12 -44.62 -0.29
C ASN A 318 -14.46 -45.45 0.81
N ASN A 319 -13.49 -44.87 1.54
CA ASN A 319 -12.79 -45.57 2.63
C ASN A 319 -13.62 -45.60 3.93
N LEU A 320 -14.95 -45.66 3.82
CA LEU A 320 -15.81 -45.87 4.98
C LEU A 320 -15.81 -47.37 5.32
N PHE A 321 -14.80 -47.77 6.11
CA PHE A 321 -14.87 -48.86 7.08
C PHE A 321 -14.14 -48.40 8.34
#